data_AF-A0A0W8CRG7-F1
#
_entry.id   AF-A0A0W8CRG7-F1
#
_cell.length_a   1.000
_cell.length_b   1.000
_cell.length_c   1.000
_cell.angle_alpha   90.00
_cell.angle_beta   90.00
_cell.angle_gamma   90.00
#
_symmetry.space_group_name_H-M   'P 1'
#
loop_
_entity.id
_entity.type
_entity.pdbx_description
1 polymer ?
#
loop_
_entity_poly.entity_id
_entity_poly.type
_entity_poly.pdbx_seq_one_letter_code
_entity_poly.pdbx_strand_id
1 'polypeptide(L)'
;MKLICLILGAGSAPFPVDMNAPNDIVGDLKKAILQEKRNDLAGIDPDRLDLFLARKEEKSGCRTSKTSHLLKNGLLSQSWTETELNPLDELQEVFTALPKRVVHVLVRLPQDVEAKMLDELGLTEVRKTRLINQIRHQIKIEQREAEDERREAEKAEEETERIRKIPIKRKRDWDELNDVLKSKRGKDGSTAFSAMEYGQLPKRFRTDEGCVESGAFYDLMNKPNSLTDNTLDDLLKEIKKKNRVYQDPTSNEATRIQFMSAIFESVVYMFKTDEQRVRLQAQATLTGNYVRSNGVVDFLITRGKKTVCVVEAKDWQFKKGSAQSVLGMEVAADTNEEEVVYGVVTNYAEWRFLKRTDDGIERFDDCIHYNGKYEDDVKRVAGRLYAILRD
;
A
#
# COMPACT_ATOMS: atom_id res chain seq x y z
N MET A 1 -23.86 -46.84 -54.56
CA MET A 1 -24.35 -46.68 -53.18
C MET A 1 -23.68 -45.48 -52.51
N LYS A 2 -24.31 -44.84 -51.51
CA LYS A 2 -23.76 -43.69 -50.79
C LYS A 2 -23.52 -44.04 -49.33
N LEU A 3 -22.27 -43.97 -48.90
CA LEU A 3 -21.84 -44.25 -47.53
C LEU A 3 -21.56 -42.93 -46.81
N ILE A 4 -21.70 -42.93 -45.47
CA ILE A 4 -21.33 -41.79 -44.63
C ILE A 4 -20.18 -42.25 -43.75
N CYS A 5 -19.02 -41.61 -43.89
CA CYS A 5 -17.79 -41.96 -43.21
C CYS A 5 -17.45 -40.90 -42.14
N LEU A 6 -16.69 -41.31 -41.13
CA LEU A 6 -16.18 -40.43 -40.07
C LEU A 6 -14.73 -40.80 -39.73
N ILE A 7 -13.81 -39.83 -39.74
CA ILE A 7 -12.42 -40.03 -39.30
C ILE A 7 -12.35 -39.90 -37.78
N LEU A 8 -11.81 -40.93 -37.12
CA LEU A 8 -11.63 -40.97 -35.67
C LEU A 8 -10.49 -40.03 -35.24
N GLY A 9 -10.60 -39.45 -34.04
CA GLY A 9 -9.54 -38.63 -33.41
C GLY A 9 -9.33 -37.23 -34.02
N ALA A 10 -9.71 -36.99 -35.28
CA ALA A 10 -9.43 -35.76 -36.00
C ALA A 10 -10.44 -34.60 -35.77
N GLY A 11 -11.41 -34.75 -34.85
CA GLY A 11 -12.49 -33.77 -34.69
C GLY A 11 -13.35 -33.55 -35.95
N SER A 12 -13.27 -34.47 -36.91
CA SER A 12 -13.87 -34.34 -38.24
C SER A 12 -15.39 -34.49 -38.21
N ALA A 13 -16.10 -33.76 -39.08
CA ALA A 13 -17.53 -33.97 -39.30
C ALA A 13 -17.75 -35.20 -40.21
N PRO A 14 -18.84 -35.98 -40.02
CA PRO A 14 -19.19 -37.05 -40.94
C PRO A 14 -19.36 -36.53 -42.37
N PHE A 15 -18.84 -37.27 -43.35
CA PHE A 15 -18.85 -36.86 -44.76
C PHE A 15 -19.37 -38.00 -45.66
N PRO A 16 -20.04 -37.67 -46.77
CA PRO A 16 -20.51 -38.66 -47.73
C PRO A 16 -19.39 -39.18 -48.64
N VAL A 17 -19.48 -40.44 -49.04
CA VAL A 17 -18.66 -41.05 -50.09
C VAL A 17 -19.59 -41.82 -51.04
N ASP A 18 -19.49 -41.53 -52.33
CA ASP A 18 -20.30 -42.18 -53.38
C ASP A 18 -19.50 -43.33 -54.03
N MET A 19 -20.10 -44.52 -54.08
CA MET A 19 -19.50 -45.76 -54.58
C MET A 19 -20.33 -46.38 -55.72
N ASN A 20 -19.71 -47.11 -56.62
CA ASN A 20 -20.30 -47.76 -57.81
C ASN A 20 -20.56 -49.27 -57.61
N ALA A 21 -21.23 -49.63 -56.51
CA ALA A 21 -21.73 -51.00 -56.31
C ALA A 21 -22.62 -51.48 -57.49
N PRO A 22 -22.54 -52.75 -57.93
CA PRO A 22 -21.95 -53.89 -57.20
C PRO A 22 -20.44 -54.08 -57.39
N ASN A 23 -19.80 -53.35 -58.30
CA ASN A 23 -18.45 -53.66 -58.76
C ASN A 23 -17.32 -53.21 -57.81
N ASP A 24 -17.65 -52.41 -56.80
CA ASP A 24 -16.67 -51.83 -55.88
C ASP A 24 -16.54 -52.69 -54.61
N ILE A 25 -15.30 -52.88 -54.17
CA ILE A 25 -14.94 -53.57 -52.91
C ILE A 25 -14.53 -52.58 -51.82
N VAL A 26 -14.34 -53.04 -50.58
CA VAL A 26 -13.87 -52.21 -49.45
C VAL A 26 -12.54 -51.51 -49.77
N GLY A 27 -11.65 -52.14 -50.55
CA GLY A 27 -10.42 -51.51 -51.03
C GLY A 27 -10.66 -50.24 -51.88
N ASP A 28 -11.71 -50.23 -52.71
CA ASP A 28 -12.08 -49.06 -53.51
C ASP A 28 -12.72 -47.97 -52.63
N LEU A 29 -13.42 -48.36 -51.57
CA LEU A 29 -13.91 -47.43 -50.55
C LEU A 29 -12.77 -46.71 -49.82
N LYS A 30 -11.66 -47.40 -49.49
CA LYS A 30 -10.48 -46.75 -48.92
C LYS A 30 -9.96 -45.65 -49.85
N LYS A 31 -9.83 -45.92 -51.16
CA LYS A 31 -9.41 -44.92 -52.16
C LYS A 31 -10.38 -43.73 -52.26
N ALA A 32 -11.69 -44.02 -52.28
CA ALA A 32 -12.72 -42.99 -52.38
C ALA A 32 -12.75 -42.06 -51.16
N ILE A 33 -12.51 -42.59 -49.96
CA ILE A 33 -12.35 -41.78 -48.73
C ILE A 33 -11.17 -40.82 -48.84
N LEU A 34 -10.01 -41.29 -49.34
CA LEU A 34 -8.85 -40.42 -49.55
C LEU A 34 -9.12 -39.33 -50.59
N GLN A 35 -9.85 -39.64 -51.65
CA GLN A 35 -10.18 -38.66 -52.67
C GLN A 35 -11.09 -37.56 -52.12
N GLU A 36 -12.12 -37.92 -51.36
CA GLU A 36 -13.05 -36.98 -50.75
C GLU A 36 -12.37 -36.12 -49.66
N LYS A 37 -11.43 -36.71 -48.92
CA LYS A 37 -10.67 -36.06 -47.84
C LYS A 37 -9.21 -35.82 -48.18
N ARG A 38 -8.93 -35.47 -49.44
CA ARG A 38 -7.56 -35.38 -49.98
C ARG A 38 -6.64 -34.42 -49.21
N ASN A 39 -7.19 -33.34 -48.66
CA ASN A 39 -6.41 -32.39 -47.86
C ASN A 39 -6.15 -32.91 -46.44
N ASP A 40 -7.15 -33.56 -45.83
CA ASP A 40 -7.07 -34.07 -44.45
C ASP A 40 -6.22 -35.37 -44.37
N LEU A 41 -6.15 -36.13 -45.47
CA LEU A 41 -5.46 -37.42 -45.57
C LEU A 41 -4.26 -37.39 -46.54
N ALA A 42 -3.73 -36.19 -46.82
CA ALA A 42 -2.61 -36.03 -47.75
C ALA A 42 -1.38 -36.85 -47.32
N GLY A 43 -0.85 -37.68 -48.22
CA GLY A 43 0.35 -38.48 -47.97
C GLY A 43 0.13 -39.79 -47.18
N ILE A 44 -1.12 -40.17 -46.93
CA ILE A 44 -1.48 -41.50 -46.41
C ILE A 44 -1.83 -42.38 -47.60
N ASP A 45 -1.31 -43.61 -47.63
CA ASP A 45 -1.70 -44.59 -48.66
C ASP A 45 -3.06 -45.22 -48.33
N PRO A 46 -3.92 -45.51 -49.33
CA PRO A 46 -5.27 -46.02 -49.08
C PRO A 46 -5.30 -47.31 -48.25
N ASP A 47 -4.32 -48.20 -48.43
CA ASP A 47 -4.23 -49.48 -47.74
C ASP A 47 -3.94 -49.35 -46.24
N ARG A 48 -3.31 -48.25 -45.83
CA ARG A 48 -2.97 -47.95 -44.42
C ARG A 48 -4.15 -47.45 -43.58
N LEU A 49 -5.32 -47.22 -44.18
CA LEU A 49 -6.53 -46.90 -43.42
C LEU A 49 -7.20 -48.16 -42.89
N ASP A 50 -7.52 -48.20 -41.61
CA ASP A 50 -8.36 -49.27 -41.06
C ASP A 50 -9.82 -48.80 -41.08
N LEU A 51 -10.69 -49.58 -41.73
CA LEU A 51 -12.11 -49.26 -41.84
C LEU A 51 -12.91 -50.18 -40.95
N PHE A 52 -13.77 -49.60 -40.11
CA PHE A 52 -14.65 -50.35 -39.22
C PHE A 52 -16.10 -50.06 -39.55
N LEU A 53 -16.94 -51.08 -39.47
CA LEU A 53 -18.37 -50.91 -39.59
C LEU A 53 -18.90 -50.18 -38.34
N ALA A 54 -19.62 -49.08 -38.52
CA ALA A 54 -20.21 -48.33 -37.42
C ALA A 54 -21.45 -49.04 -36.84
N ARG A 55 -21.30 -50.19 -36.17
CA ARG A 55 -22.43 -50.92 -35.56
C ARG A 55 -22.75 -50.44 -34.15
N LYS A 56 -24.05 -50.43 -33.85
CA LYS A 56 -24.56 -51.20 -32.71
C LYS A 56 -25.87 -51.88 -33.11
N GLU A 57 -26.08 -53.08 -32.58
CA GLU A 57 -27.19 -53.99 -32.81
C GLU A 57 -28.57 -53.31 -32.77
N GLU A 58 -29.45 -53.84 -33.62
CA GLU A 58 -30.90 -53.65 -33.69
C GLU A 58 -31.44 -52.27 -34.12
N LYS A 59 -31.85 -52.22 -35.40
CA LYS A 59 -32.92 -51.39 -36.01
C LYS A 59 -32.85 -49.86 -35.91
N SER A 60 -31.81 -49.25 -35.32
CA SER A 60 -31.60 -47.80 -35.45
C SER A 60 -30.12 -47.44 -35.47
N GLY A 61 -29.60 -47.11 -36.66
CA GLY A 61 -28.19 -46.70 -36.77
C GLY A 61 -27.87 -45.41 -36.00
N CYS A 62 -26.58 -45.17 -35.79
CA CYS A 62 -26.06 -44.11 -34.91
C CYS A 62 -26.43 -42.71 -35.44
N ARG A 63 -27.36 -42.02 -34.75
CA ARG A 63 -27.68 -40.61 -34.99
C ARG A 63 -26.64 -39.72 -34.29
N THR A 64 -26.31 -38.60 -34.94
CA THR A 64 -25.22 -37.66 -34.62
C THR A 64 -25.23 -37.08 -33.19
N SER A 65 -26.31 -37.20 -32.42
CA SER A 65 -26.38 -36.67 -31.04
C SER A 65 -25.62 -37.51 -30.00
N LYS A 66 -25.32 -38.80 -30.26
CA LYS A 66 -24.45 -39.62 -29.37
C LYS A 66 -22.97 -39.57 -29.77
N THR A 67 -22.66 -39.20 -31.01
CA THR A 67 -21.30 -39.14 -31.56
C THR A 67 -20.50 -37.99 -30.97
N SER A 68 -21.14 -36.86 -30.65
CA SER A 68 -20.50 -35.68 -30.02
C SER A 68 -19.97 -35.94 -28.60
N HIS A 69 -20.55 -36.89 -27.86
CA HIS A 69 -20.05 -37.30 -26.55
C HIS A 69 -18.88 -38.30 -26.64
N LEU A 70 -18.89 -39.16 -27.68
CA LEU A 70 -17.79 -40.10 -27.99
C LEU A 70 -16.55 -39.37 -28.53
N LEU A 71 -16.74 -38.26 -29.24
CA LEU A 71 -15.68 -37.39 -29.79
C LEU A 71 -14.90 -36.59 -28.74
N LYS A 72 -15.46 -36.37 -27.53
CA LYS A 72 -14.86 -35.46 -26.54
C LYS A 72 -13.85 -36.11 -25.57
N ASN A 73 -13.85 -37.44 -25.44
CA ASN A 73 -13.09 -38.10 -24.37
C ASN A 73 -11.97 -39.03 -24.85
N GLY A 74 -11.65 -39.11 -26.15
CA GLY A 74 -10.52 -39.91 -26.67
C GLY A 74 -10.61 -41.43 -26.47
N LEU A 75 -11.54 -41.93 -25.65
CA LEU A 75 -11.88 -43.34 -25.50
C LEU A 75 -13.11 -43.65 -26.34
N LEU A 76 -12.91 -44.00 -27.60
CA LEU A 76 -13.87 -44.89 -28.26
C LEU A 76 -13.78 -46.22 -27.51
N SER A 77 -14.89 -46.67 -26.94
CA SER A 77 -14.97 -48.03 -26.40
C SER A 77 -14.49 -49.01 -27.47
N GLN A 78 -13.57 -49.91 -27.11
CA GLN A 78 -13.01 -50.95 -28.01
C GLN A 78 -14.10 -51.66 -28.83
N SER A 79 -15.32 -51.73 -28.29
CA SER A 79 -16.53 -52.25 -28.93
C SER A 79 -16.88 -51.71 -30.32
N TRP A 80 -16.47 -50.50 -30.69
CA TRP A 80 -16.80 -49.91 -32.00
C TRP A 80 -15.78 -50.23 -33.10
N THR A 81 -14.65 -50.84 -32.74
CA THR A 81 -13.58 -51.21 -33.67
C THR A 81 -13.21 -52.69 -33.53
N GLU A 82 -14.16 -53.53 -33.12
CA GLU A 82 -13.97 -54.98 -32.96
C GLU A 82 -13.98 -55.73 -34.31
N THR A 83 -14.69 -55.21 -35.31
CA THR A 83 -14.79 -55.84 -36.64
C THR A 83 -14.29 -54.88 -37.71
N GLU A 84 -13.03 -55.06 -38.10
CA GLU A 84 -12.47 -54.40 -39.27
C GLU A 84 -13.09 -54.96 -40.55
N LEU A 85 -13.33 -54.10 -41.53
CA LEU A 85 -13.81 -54.48 -42.85
C LEU A 85 -12.65 -55.06 -43.66
N ASN A 86 -12.85 -56.25 -44.22
CA ASN A 86 -11.83 -56.88 -45.05
C ASN A 86 -11.78 -56.16 -46.43
N PRO A 87 -10.61 -55.70 -46.90
CA PRO A 87 -10.48 -54.98 -48.17
C PRO A 87 -11.01 -55.70 -49.41
N LEU A 88 -11.09 -57.04 -49.37
CA LEU A 88 -11.57 -57.87 -50.47
C LEU A 88 -13.10 -58.05 -50.48
N ASP A 89 -13.79 -57.67 -49.41
CA ASP A 89 -15.23 -57.85 -49.33
C ASP A 89 -15.94 -56.92 -50.32
N GLU A 90 -16.95 -57.44 -51.00
CA GLU A 90 -17.82 -56.65 -51.86
C GLU A 90 -18.68 -55.71 -51.01
N LEU A 91 -18.79 -54.44 -51.41
CA LEU A 91 -19.56 -53.46 -50.62
C LEU A 91 -21.04 -53.83 -50.47
N GLN A 92 -21.61 -54.53 -51.46
CA GLN A 92 -23.00 -54.99 -51.40
C GLN A 92 -23.23 -56.11 -50.37
N GLU A 93 -22.22 -56.94 -50.11
CA GLU A 93 -22.28 -58.02 -49.11
C GLU A 93 -22.10 -57.46 -47.70
N VAL A 94 -21.22 -56.47 -47.54
CA VAL A 94 -20.97 -55.80 -46.26
C VAL A 94 -22.12 -54.88 -45.86
N PHE A 95 -22.68 -54.13 -46.82
CA PHE A 95 -23.72 -53.12 -46.61
C PHE A 95 -25.07 -53.52 -47.22
N THR A 96 -25.61 -54.66 -46.78
CA THR A 96 -26.92 -55.20 -47.23
C THR A 96 -28.10 -54.26 -46.98
N ALA A 97 -28.01 -53.39 -45.99
CA ALA A 97 -28.96 -52.31 -45.73
C ALA A 97 -28.21 -51.01 -45.40
N LEU A 98 -28.67 -49.90 -45.99
CA LEU A 98 -28.12 -48.56 -45.77
C LEU A 98 -29.16 -47.66 -45.10
N PRO A 99 -29.23 -47.66 -43.75
CA PRO A 99 -30.12 -46.76 -43.03
C PRO A 99 -29.82 -45.31 -43.40
N LYS A 100 -30.87 -44.51 -43.64
CA LYS A 100 -30.68 -43.09 -43.92
C LYS A 100 -30.25 -42.33 -42.65
N ARG A 101 -29.37 -41.34 -42.81
CA ARG A 101 -28.93 -40.38 -41.78
C ARG A 101 -28.12 -40.98 -40.61
N VAL A 102 -27.28 -41.97 -40.90
CA VAL A 102 -26.36 -42.58 -39.91
C VAL A 102 -24.94 -42.62 -40.45
N VAL A 103 -23.95 -42.68 -39.57
CA VAL A 103 -22.58 -43.01 -39.96
C VAL A 103 -22.53 -44.51 -40.27
N HIS A 104 -21.95 -44.86 -41.41
CA HIS A 104 -21.83 -46.24 -41.89
C HIS A 104 -20.42 -46.79 -41.60
N VAL A 105 -19.39 -45.95 -41.72
CA VAL A 105 -17.98 -46.37 -41.65
C VAL A 105 -17.20 -45.45 -40.72
N LEU A 106 -16.43 -46.06 -39.82
CA LEU A 106 -15.42 -45.39 -39.02
C LEU A 106 -14.06 -45.59 -39.67
N VAL A 107 -13.32 -44.50 -39.85
CA VAL A 107 -11.99 -44.49 -40.48
C VAL A 107 -10.95 -44.23 -39.39
N ARG A 108 -10.09 -45.20 -39.12
CA ARG A 108 -8.95 -45.04 -38.22
C ARG A 108 -7.69 -44.73 -39.05
N LEU A 109 -6.92 -43.75 -38.57
CA LEU A 109 -5.64 -43.37 -39.18
C LEU A 109 -4.52 -44.31 -38.71
N PRO A 110 -3.41 -44.40 -39.46
CA PRO A 110 -2.22 -45.13 -39.00
C PRO A 110 -1.73 -44.60 -37.64
N GLN A 111 -1.25 -45.50 -36.78
CA GLN A 111 -0.82 -45.16 -35.40
C GLN A 111 0.22 -44.04 -35.36
N ASP A 112 1.16 -43.99 -36.31
CA ASP A 112 2.18 -42.96 -36.42
C ASP A 112 1.61 -41.57 -36.78
N VAL A 113 0.50 -41.54 -37.52
CA VAL A 113 -0.22 -40.30 -37.86
C VAL A 113 -1.10 -39.87 -36.69
N GLU A 114 -1.83 -40.79 -36.07
CA GLU A 114 -2.66 -40.53 -34.89
C GLU A 114 -1.83 -39.99 -33.72
N ALA A 115 -0.66 -40.59 -33.46
CA ALA A 115 0.26 -40.14 -32.43
C ALA A 115 0.79 -38.71 -32.67
N LYS A 116 1.11 -38.36 -33.94
CA LYS A 116 1.54 -37.00 -34.30
C LYS A 116 0.43 -35.97 -34.10
N MET A 117 -0.80 -36.30 -34.49
CA MET A 117 -1.95 -35.40 -34.29
C MET A 117 -2.26 -35.16 -32.80
N LEU A 118 -2.16 -36.21 -31.97
CA LEU A 118 -2.33 -36.08 -30.52
C LEU A 118 -1.23 -35.23 -29.87
N ASP A 119 0.03 -35.38 -30.31
CA ASP A 119 1.15 -34.56 -29.84
C ASP A 119 0.96 -33.08 -30.21
N GLU A 120 0.59 -32.78 -31.47
CA GLU A 120 0.29 -31.41 -31.92
C GLU A 120 -0.88 -30.77 -31.15
N LEU A 121 -1.94 -31.53 -30.85
CA LEU A 121 -3.05 -31.07 -30.01
C LEU A 121 -2.58 -30.77 -28.57
N GLY A 122 -1.76 -31.64 -27.98
CA GLY A 122 -1.17 -31.44 -26.65
C GLY A 122 -0.27 -30.20 -26.59
N LEU A 123 0.62 -30.03 -27.57
CA LEU A 123 1.47 -28.84 -27.74
C LEU A 123 0.64 -27.55 -27.86
N THR A 124 -0.48 -27.61 -28.59
CA THR A 124 -1.39 -26.46 -28.76
C THR A 124 -2.06 -26.09 -27.43
N GLU A 125 -2.47 -27.07 -26.63
CA GLU A 125 -3.12 -26.84 -25.34
C GLU A 125 -2.14 -26.28 -24.28
N VAL A 126 -0.89 -26.75 -24.30
CA VAL A 126 0.20 -26.20 -23.47
C VAL A 126 0.46 -24.73 -23.86
N ARG A 127 0.49 -24.40 -25.15
CA ARG A 127 0.65 -23.01 -25.63
C ARG A 127 -0.50 -22.11 -25.16
N LYS A 128 -1.76 -22.57 -25.25
CA LYS A 128 -2.91 -21.83 -24.72
C LYS A 128 -2.81 -21.59 -23.23
N THR A 129 -2.45 -22.63 -22.46
CA THR A 129 -2.31 -22.54 -21.01
C THR A 129 -1.23 -21.54 -20.61
N ARG A 130 -0.10 -21.53 -21.32
CA ARG A 130 0.98 -20.55 -21.10
C ARG A 130 0.50 -19.12 -21.37
N LEU A 131 -0.22 -18.90 -22.47
CA LEU A 131 -0.77 -17.58 -22.82
C LEU A 131 -1.78 -17.10 -21.77
N ILE A 132 -2.70 -17.98 -21.32
CA ILE A 132 -3.66 -17.67 -20.27
C ILE A 132 -2.95 -17.28 -18.96
N ASN A 133 -1.89 -18.00 -18.58
CA ASN A 133 -1.14 -17.68 -17.38
C ASN A 133 -0.38 -16.35 -17.51
N GLN A 134 0.15 -16.01 -18.69
CA GLN A 134 0.74 -14.70 -18.96
C GLN A 134 -0.30 -13.58 -18.83
N ILE A 135 -1.48 -13.75 -19.43
CA ILE A 135 -2.59 -12.78 -19.33
C ILE A 135 -3.03 -12.60 -17.87
N ARG A 136 -3.20 -13.69 -17.11
CA ARG A 136 -3.55 -13.61 -15.67
C ARG A 136 -2.48 -12.88 -14.87
N HIS A 137 -1.21 -13.07 -15.18
CA HIS A 137 -0.12 -12.37 -14.51
C HIS A 137 -0.16 -10.87 -14.81
N GLN A 138 -0.38 -10.50 -16.07
CA GLN A 138 -0.51 -9.10 -16.50
C GLN A 138 -1.70 -8.41 -15.81
N ILE A 139 -2.87 -9.07 -15.79
CA ILE A 139 -4.06 -8.55 -15.08
C ILE A 139 -3.77 -8.30 -13.59
N LYS A 140 -3.00 -9.18 -12.93
CA LYS A 140 -2.63 -8.99 -11.52
C LYS A 140 -1.71 -7.79 -11.29
N ILE A 141 -0.81 -7.50 -12.24
CA ILE A 141 0.05 -6.32 -12.16
C ILE A 141 -0.79 -5.05 -12.32
N GLU A 142 -1.61 -5.00 -13.37
CA GLU A 142 -2.49 -3.86 -13.65
C GLU A 142 -3.49 -3.60 -12.50
N GLN A 143 -4.01 -4.65 -11.86
CA GLN A 143 -4.88 -4.50 -10.70
C GLN A 143 -4.16 -3.88 -9.49
N ARG A 144 -2.88 -4.22 -9.27
CA ARG A 144 -2.09 -3.64 -8.18
C ARG A 144 -1.77 -2.17 -8.47
N GLU A 145 -1.35 -1.87 -9.70
CA GLU A 145 -1.10 -0.50 -10.15
C GLU A 145 -2.37 0.36 -10.00
N ALA A 146 -3.52 -0.13 -10.44
CA ALA A 146 -4.79 0.56 -10.28
C ALA A 146 -5.24 0.71 -8.81
N GLU A 147 -4.89 -0.25 -7.94
CA GLU A 147 -5.17 -0.15 -6.50
C GLU A 147 -4.27 0.90 -5.83
N ASP A 148 -2.98 0.93 -6.18
CA ASP A 148 -2.03 1.92 -5.69
C ASP A 148 -2.41 3.33 -6.17
N GLU A 149 -2.79 3.50 -7.44
CA GLU A 149 -3.31 4.77 -7.98
C GLU A 149 -4.58 5.23 -7.25
N ARG A 150 -5.51 4.32 -6.95
CA ARG A 150 -6.71 4.65 -6.17
C ARG A 150 -6.37 5.10 -4.76
N ARG A 151 -5.44 4.43 -4.09
CA ARG A 151 -4.98 4.83 -2.74
C ARG A 151 -4.27 6.19 -2.75
N GLU A 152 -3.50 6.48 -3.79
CA GLU A 152 -2.88 7.80 -3.95
C GLU A 152 -3.92 8.89 -4.20
N ALA A 153 -4.92 8.62 -5.04
CA ALA A 153 -6.03 9.53 -5.29
C ALA A 153 -6.87 9.79 -4.04
N GLU A 154 -7.18 8.76 -3.25
CA GLU A 154 -7.90 8.87 -1.98
C GLU A 154 -7.13 9.75 -0.97
N LYS A 155 -5.82 9.51 -0.80
CA LYS A 155 -4.97 10.36 0.05
C LYS A 155 -4.91 11.81 -0.44
N ALA A 156 -4.85 12.02 -1.75
CA ALA A 156 -4.85 13.36 -2.32
C ALA A 156 -6.19 14.07 -2.07
N GLU A 157 -7.31 13.35 -2.16
CA GLU A 157 -8.63 13.89 -1.86
C GLU A 157 -8.75 14.25 -0.36
N GLU A 158 -8.35 13.36 0.54
CA GLU A 158 -8.29 13.61 1.98
C GLU A 158 -7.45 14.85 2.33
N GLU A 159 -6.27 14.99 1.71
CA GLU A 159 -5.41 16.15 1.86
C GLU A 159 -6.10 17.44 1.39
N THR A 160 -6.76 17.41 0.23
CA THR A 160 -7.48 18.59 -0.28
C THR A 160 -8.63 19.00 0.64
N GLU A 161 -9.34 18.04 1.22
CA GLU A 161 -10.42 18.29 2.15
C GLU A 161 -9.90 18.80 3.49
N ARG A 162 -8.77 18.28 4.00
CA ARG A 162 -8.09 18.86 5.18
C ARG A 162 -7.71 20.32 4.92
N ILE A 163 -7.11 20.62 3.78
CA ILE A 163 -6.70 21.99 3.42
C ILE A 163 -7.90 22.95 3.33
N ARG A 164 -9.06 22.47 2.87
CA ARG A 164 -10.30 23.26 2.84
C ARG A 164 -10.83 23.61 4.23
N LYS A 165 -10.57 22.76 5.22
CA LYS A 165 -10.98 22.96 6.62
C LYS A 165 -10.06 23.89 7.41
N ILE A 166 -8.87 24.20 6.89
CA ILE A 166 -7.93 25.12 7.56
C ILE A 166 -8.60 26.51 7.69
N PRO A 167 -8.63 27.11 8.90
CA PRO A 167 -9.14 28.46 9.09
C PRO A 167 -8.49 29.47 8.15
N ILE A 168 -9.29 30.37 7.54
CA ILE A 168 -8.82 31.31 6.50
C ILE A 168 -7.62 32.14 6.97
N LYS A 169 -7.68 32.65 8.21
CA LYS A 169 -6.60 33.43 8.81
C LYS A 169 -5.32 32.61 8.95
N ARG A 170 -5.42 31.40 9.51
CA ARG A 170 -4.30 30.46 9.67
C ARG A 170 -3.67 30.11 8.32
N LYS A 171 -4.49 29.81 7.32
CA LYS A 171 -4.03 29.49 5.97
C LYS A 171 -3.21 30.63 5.36
N ARG A 172 -3.73 31.86 5.44
CA ARG A 172 -3.02 33.07 4.96
C ARG A 172 -1.68 33.25 5.67
N ASP A 173 -1.65 33.11 6.99
CA ASP A 173 -0.42 33.29 7.77
C ASP A 173 0.60 32.18 7.44
N TRP A 174 0.15 30.95 7.20
CA TRP A 174 1.01 29.86 6.70
C TRP A 174 1.48 30.06 5.26
N ASP A 175 0.68 30.66 4.39
CA ASP A 175 1.10 31.02 3.03
C ASP A 175 2.25 32.04 3.07
N GLU A 176 2.12 33.08 3.91
CA GLU A 176 3.18 34.07 4.14
C GLU A 176 4.46 33.42 4.71
N LEU A 177 4.31 32.52 5.69
CA LEU A 177 5.44 31.76 6.22
C LEU A 177 6.10 30.91 5.13
N ASN A 178 5.30 30.17 4.36
CA ASN A 178 5.76 29.32 3.28
C ASN A 178 6.51 30.08 2.19
N ASP A 179 6.13 31.33 1.92
CA ASP A 179 6.80 32.22 0.97
C ASP A 179 8.23 32.55 1.42
N VAL A 180 8.41 32.87 2.71
CA VAL A 180 9.75 33.10 3.27
C VAL A 180 10.60 31.83 3.23
N LEU A 181 10.00 30.66 3.51
CA LEU A 181 10.69 29.37 3.51
C LEU A 181 11.18 28.96 2.11
N LYS A 182 10.51 29.37 1.02
CA LYS A 182 10.83 28.94 -0.37
C LYS A 182 12.32 29.02 -0.70
N SER A 183 12.99 30.10 -0.30
CA SER A 183 14.39 30.36 -0.61
C SER A 183 15.38 29.36 0.03
N LYS A 184 14.93 28.61 1.04
CA LYS A 184 15.75 27.71 1.85
C LYS A 184 15.26 26.26 1.82
N ARG A 185 14.42 25.90 0.87
CA ARG A 185 13.90 24.52 0.75
C ARG A 185 15.00 23.56 0.31
N GLY A 186 15.03 22.41 0.95
CA GLY A 186 15.85 21.28 0.55
C GLY A 186 15.27 20.55 -0.66
N LYS A 187 15.89 19.42 -1.02
CA LYS A 187 15.44 18.54 -2.12
C LYS A 187 14.07 17.91 -1.85
N ASP A 188 13.70 17.78 -0.59
CA ASP A 188 12.41 17.27 -0.11
C ASP A 188 11.28 18.32 -0.20
N GLY A 189 11.59 19.55 -0.64
CA GLY A 189 10.63 20.64 -0.73
C GLY A 189 10.33 21.32 0.61
N SER A 190 11.06 21.00 1.68
CA SER A 190 10.88 21.56 3.02
C SER A 190 12.12 22.32 3.49
N THR A 191 11.92 23.30 4.36
CA THR A 191 13.01 24.07 4.98
C THR A 191 13.29 23.56 6.39
N ALA A 192 14.54 23.18 6.66
CA ALA A 192 14.95 22.74 7.98
C ALA A 192 14.77 23.86 9.03
N PHE A 193 14.28 23.54 10.23
CA PHE A 193 14.11 24.52 11.33
C PHE A 193 15.41 25.31 11.60
N SER A 194 16.54 24.60 11.60
CA SER A 194 17.86 25.17 11.87
C SER A 194 18.37 26.14 10.78
N ALA A 195 17.76 26.11 9.59
CA ALA A 195 18.11 27.00 8.49
C ALA A 195 17.48 28.39 8.62
N MET A 196 16.47 28.56 9.49
CA MET A 196 15.75 29.83 9.63
C MET A 196 16.30 30.69 10.75
N GLU A 197 16.51 31.97 10.44
CA GLU A 197 16.87 32.98 11.44
C GLU A 197 15.61 33.72 11.91
N TYR A 198 15.60 34.08 13.18
CA TYR A 198 14.44 34.69 13.83
C TYR A 198 13.93 35.96 13.12
N GLY A 199 14.85 36.84 12.70
CA GLY A 199 14.50 38.08 12.00
C GLY A 199 13.94 37.88 10.59
N GLN A 200 13.92 36.64 10.07
CA GLN A 200 13.35 36.31 8.76
C GLN A 200 11.90 35.84 8.87
N LEU A 201 11.46 35.36 10.04
CA LEU A 201 10.06 34.98 10.25
C LEU A 201 9.14 36.16 9.96
N PRO A 202 7.93 35.97 9.42
CA PRO A 202 6.97 37.08 9.33
C PRO A 202 6.67 37.69 10.71
N LYS A 203 6.35 39.00 10.76
CA LYS A 203 6.21 39.75 12.03
C LYS A 203 5.22 39.08 12.99
N ARG A 204 4.14 38.50 12.46
CA ARG A 204 3.12 37.72 13.17
C ARG A 204 3.71 36.58 14.02
N PHE A 205 4.76 35.93 13.55
CA PHE A 205 5.37 34.77 14.21
C PHE A 205 6.52 35.17 15.16
N ARG A 206 6.73 36.46 15.38
CA ARG A 206 7.76 36.99 16.27
C ARG A 206 7.16 37.45 17.58
N THR A 207 7.93 37.27 18.64
CA THR A 207 7.63 37.76 19.99
C THR A 207 8.51 38.99 20.30
N ASP A 208 8.52 39.96 19.38
CA ASP A 208 9.36 41.16 19.47
C ASP A 208 8.88 42.13 20.57
N GLU A 209 7.60 42.03 20.93
CA GLU A 209 6.95 42.85 21.97
C GLU A 209 7.30 42.41 23.40
N GLY A 210 8.07 41.32 23.56
CA GLY A 210 8.53 40.85 24.87
C GLY A 210 7.54 39.90 25.55
N CYS A 211 7.55 39.88 26.88
CA CYS A 211 6.65 39.05 27.67
C CYS A 211 5.25 39.66 27.72
N VAL A 212 4.23 38.81 27.72
CA VAL A 212 2.88 39.25 28.08
C VAL A 212 2.84 39.67 29.55
N GLU A 213 2.07 40.71 29.85
CA GLU A 213 1.89 41.25 31.22
C GLU A 213 0.46 41.06 31.75
N SER A 214 -0.46 40.55 30.91
CA SER A 214 -1.85 40.29 31.26
C SER A 214 -2.46 39.26 30.31
N GLY A 215 -3.68 38.79 30.60
CA GLY A 215 -4.40 37.82 29.78
C GLY A 215 -4.26 36.37 30.25
N ALA A 216 -4.97 35.46 29.59
CA ALA A 216 -5.12 34.08 30.03
C ALA A 216 -3.76 33.33 30.11
N PHE A 217 -2.85 33.58 29.16
CA PHE A 217 -1.52 32.97 29.20
C PHE A 217 -0.68 33.50 30.36
N TYR A 218 -0.70 34.82 30.61
CA TYR A 218 -0.02 35.42 31.76
C TYR A 218 -0.56 34.87 33.09
N ASP A 219 -1.89 34.76 33.23
CA ASP A 219 -2.52 34.17 34.42
C ASP A 219 -2.12 32.71 34.63
N LEU A 220 -2.09 31.92 33.55
CA LEU A 220 -1.65 30.52 33.57
C LEU A 220 -0.18 30.39 34.06
N MET A 221 0.70 31.29 33.61
CA MET A 221 2.11 31.29 34.00
C MET A 221 2.35 31.78 35.43
N ASN A 222 1.52 32.68 35.96
CA ASN A 222 1.71 33.25 37.31
C ASN A 222 0.96 32.54 38.43
N LYS A 223 -0.08 31.77 38.09
CA LYS A 223 -0.82 30.95 39.05
C LYS A 223 -0.73 29.46 38.68
N PRO A 224 0.48 28.88 38.56
CA PRO A 224 0.59 27.46 38.27
C PRO A 224 -0.10 26.71 39.42
N ASN A 225 -1.12 25.92 39.07
CA ASN A 225 -1.96 25.17 40.02
C ASN A 225 -1.10 24.53 41.11
N SER A 226 -1.56 24.63 42.36
CA SER A 226 -0.91 24.16 43.58
C SER A 226 -0.49 22.69 43.49
N LEU A 227 0.68 22.42 42.92
CA LEU A 227 1.31 21.11 42.96
C LEU A 227 1.58 20.77 44.43
N THR A 228 1.24 19.55 44.85
CA THR A 228 1.53 19.12 46.23
C THR A 228 3.03 18.96 46.41
N ASP A 229 3.58 19.53 47.49
CA ASP A 229 5.02 19.61 47.75
C ASP A 229 5.75 18.27 47.58
N ASN A 230 5.10 17.17 47.98
CA ASN A 230 5.67 15.82 47.94
C ASN A 230 6.15 15.38 46.54
N THR A 231 5.45 15.75 45.46
CA THR A 231 5.84 15.31 44.11
C THR A 231 7.00 16.13 43.55
N LEU A 232 7.10 17.38 43.98
CA LEU A 232 8.21 18.27 43.63
C LEU A 232 9.47 17.98 44.44
N ASP A 233 9.34 17.40 45.64
CA ASP A 233 10.48 17.05 46.47
C ASP A 233 11.36 15.96 45.83
N ASP A 234 10.76 14.98 45.14
CA ASP A 234 11.53 13.96 44.43
C ASP A 234 12.26 14.53 43.21
N LEU A 235 11.63 15.45 42.46
CA LEU A 235 12.32 16.23 41.42
C LEU A 235 13.51 16.99 42.02
N LEU A 236 13.31 17.67 43.14
CA LEU A 236 14.39 18.41 43.80
C LEU A 236 15.53 17.50 44.26
N LYS A 237 15.25 16.29 44.74
CA LYS A 237 16.29 15.30 45.08
C LYS A 237 17.11 14.92 43.85
N GLU A 238 16.46 14.66 42.71
CA GLU A 238 17.16 14.33 41.46
C GLU A 238 17.99 15.50 40.93
N ILE A 239 17.47 16.73 40.97
CA ILE A 239 18.24 17.92 40.57
C ILE A 239 19.41 18.16 41.54
N LYS A 240 19.22 18.01 42.86
CA LYS A 240 20.30 18.08 43.87
C LYS A 240 21.42 17.09 43.58
N LYS A 241 21.05 15.85 43.26
CA LYS A 241 22.00 14.80 42.88
C LYS A 241 22.77 15.17 41.61
N LYS A 242 22.07 15.62 40.56
CA LYS A 242 22.71 16.05 39.30
C LYS A 242 23.63 17.25 39.52
N ASN A 243 23.22 18.26 40.29
CA ASN A 243 24.08 19.40 40.65
C ASN A 243 25.36 18.94 41.38
N ARG A 244 25.27 17.98 42.29
CA ARG A 244 26.45 17.45 43.00
C ARG A 244 27.43 16.72 42.07
N VAL A 245 26.93 16.06 41.03
CA VAL A 245 27.74 15.23 40.11
C VAL A 245 28.30 16.05 38.95
N TYR A 246 27.46 16.85 38.29
CA TYR A 246 27.81 17.58 37.08
C TYR A 246 28.28 19.03 37.35
N GLN A 247 27.94 19.58 38.52
CA GLN A 247 28.31 20.91 39.02
C GLN A 247 27.73 22.10 38.25
N ASP A 248 27.83 22.11 36.93
CA ASP A 248 27.30 23.17 36.07
C ASP A 248 26.30 22.60 35.05
N PRO A 249 25.00 22.85 35.23
CA PRO A 249 23.97 22.37 34.32
C PRO A 249 24.06 23.00 32.93
N THR A 250 24.77 24.12 32.77
CA THR A 250 24.91 24.86 31.50
C THR A 250 26.16 24.49 30.71
N SER A 251 27.04 23.67 31.28
CA SER A 251 28.39 23.37 30.79
C SER A 251 28.48 22.90 29.32
N ASN A 252 27.61 21.98 28.91
CA ASN A 252 27.49 21.53 27.53
C ASN A 252 26.08 21.00 27.24
N GLU A 253 25.80 20.73 25.97
CA GLU A 253 24.50 20.22 25.47
C GLU A 253 24.08 18.93 26.18
N ALA A 254 24.96 17.93 26.26
CA ALA A 254 24.64 16.67 26.90
C ALA A 254 24.30 16.85 28.39
N THR A 255 25.01 17.72 29.11
CA THR A 255 24.71 18.05 30.51
C THR A 255 23.35 18.75 30.61
N ARG A 256 23.09 19.78 29.79
CA ARG A 256 21.81 20.52 29.82
C ARG A 256 20.63 19.57 29.61
N ILE A 257 20.73 18.65 28.64
CA ILE A 257 19.72 17.63 28.38
C ILE A 257 19.45 16.77 29.62
N GLN A 258 20.47 16.39 30.39
CA GLN A 258 20.28 15.61 31.62
C GLN A 258 19.46 16.34 32.70
N PHE A 259 19.61 17.66 32.80
CA PHE A 259 18.87 18.46 33.78
C PHE A 259 17.45 18.78 33.29
N MET A 260 17.33 19.16 32.01
CA MET A 260 16.03 19.39 31.37
C MET A 260 15.15 18.14 31.40
N SER A 261 15.72 16.97 31.08
CA SER A 261 14.97 15.70 31.07
C SER A 261 14.41 15.38 32.46
N ALA A 262 15.14 15.64 33.53
CA ALA A 262 14.67 15.40 34.90
C ALA A 262 13.41 16.20 35.23
N ILE A 263 13.35 17.47 34.80
CA ILE A 263 12.16 18.32 34.97
C ILE A 263 11.00 17.76 34.13
N PHE A 264 11.22 17.51 32.84
CA PHE A 264 10.16 17.04 31.94
C PHE A 264 9.61 15.65 32.33
N GLU A 265 10.49 14.70 32.65
CA GLU A 265 10.11 13.37 33.12
C GLU A 265 9.27 13.45 34.39
N SER A 266 9.68 14.28 35.35
CA SER A 266 8.95 14.47 36.61
C SER A 266 7.57 15.07 36.36
N VAL A 267 7.48 16.12 35.54
CA VAL A 267 6.21 16.75 35.18
C VAL A 267 5.29 15.79 34.44
N VAL A 268 5.80 15.02 33.48
CA VAL A 268 5.01 14.01 32.75
C VAL A 268 4.54 12.90 33.69
N TYR A 269 5.38 12.46 34.63
CA TYR A 269 5.02 11.43 35.60
C TYR A 269 3.93 11.88 36.59
N MET A 270 3.76 13.19 36.81
CA MET A 270 2.63 13.72 37.60
C MET A 270 1.26 13.38 36.98
N PHE A 271 1.21 13.05 35.69
CA PHE A 271 0.00 12.63 34.98
C PHE A 271 -0.13 11.09 34.86
N LYS A 272 0.57 10.30 35.67
CA LYS A 272 0.54 8.83 35.61
C LYS A 272 -0.85 8.19 35.76
N THR A 273 -1.79 8.89 36.37
CA THR A 273 -3.19 8.46 36.56
C THR A 273 -4.17 9.20 35.64
N ASP A 274 -3.68 10.04 34.73
CA ASP A 274 -4.53 10.79 33.80
C ASP A 274 -5.14 9.83 32.77
N GLU A 275 -6.41 10.04 32.41
CA GLU A 275 -7.08 9.26 31.38
C GLU A 275 -6.38 9.40 30.02
N GLN A 276 -5.86 10.60 29.74
CA GLN A 276 -5.05 10.86 28.57
C GLN A 276 -3.59 10.65 28.91
N ARG A 277 -3.01 9.56 28.40
CA ARG A 277 -1.59 9.25 28.58
C ARG A 277 -0.73 10.40 28.07
N VAL A 278 0.05 11.00 28.97
CA VAL A 278 1.08 11.99 28.62
C VAL A 278 2.34 11.26 28.16
N ARG A 279 2.94 11.71 27.07
CA ARG A 279 4.15 11.12 26.49
C ARG A 279 5.24 12.18 26.35
N LEU A 280 6.46 11.79 26.71
CA LEU A 280 7.69 12.53 26.44
C LEU A 280 8.46 11.78 25.35
N GLN A 281 8.85 12.46 24.29
CA GLN A 281 9.73 11.95 23.24
C GLN A 281 10.96 12.85 23.17
N ALA A 282 12.16 12.26 23.28
CA ALA A 282 13.41 12.96 23.03
C ALA A 282 13.75 12.91 21.54
N GLN A 283 14.34 13.98 21.00
CA GLN A 283 14.76 14.10 19.60
C GLN A 283 13.64 13.75 18.60
N ALA A 284 12.48 14.38 18.78
CA ALA A 284 11.32 14.12 17.95
C ALA A 284 11.41 14.87 16.61
N THR A 285 11.25 14.14 15.51
CA THR A 285 11.16 14.72 14.16
C THR A 285 9.74 15.22 13.89
N LEU A 286 9.64 16.46 13.43
CA LEU A 286 8.39 17.09 13.00
C LEU A 286 8.50 17.45 11.52
N THR A 287 7.43 17.17 10.76
CA THR A 287 7.33 17.49 9.33
C THR A 287 5.94 18.04 9.05
N GLY A 288 5.86 19.26 8.53
CA GLY A 288 4.58 19.86 8.18
C GLY A 288 4.03 19.32 6.87
N ASN A 289 2.69 19.26 6.79
CA ASN A 289 1.96 18.85 5.61
C ASN A 289 1.68 20.08 4.70
N TYR A 290 1.13 21.14 5.30
CA TYR A 290 0.92 22.44 4.68
C TYR A 290 2.10 23.39 4.92
N VAL A 291 2.61 23.45 6.16
CA VAL A 291 3.78 24.26 6.51
C VAL A 291 5.03 23.55 5.97
N ARG A 292 5.72 24.15 5.01
CA ARG A 292 6.84 23.55 4.26
C ARG A 292 8.15 23.61 5.05
N SER A 293 8.11 23.09 6.27
CA SER A 293 9.23 23.04 7.18
C SER A 293 9.30 21.70 7.90
N ASN A 294 10.52 21.30 8.25
CA ASN A 294 10.78 20.09 9.02
C ASN A 294 11.97 20.29 9.94
N GLY A 295 12.10 19.44 10.95
CA GLY A 295 13.24 19.46 11.83
C GLY A 295 13.04 18.61 13.06
N VAL A 296 14.01 18.70 13.97
CA VAL A 296 14.02 17.95 15.21
C VAL A 296 13.88 18.92 16.37
N VAL A 297 13.00 18.60 17.30
CA VAL A 297 12.92 19.25 18.61
C VAL A 297 13.57 18.35 19.66
N ASP A 298 14.24 18.94 20.65
CA ASP A 298 14.96 18.18 21.67
C ASP A 298 14.02 17.35 22.54
N PHE A 299 12.85 17.91 22.87
CA PHE A 299 11.75 17.16 23.46
C PHE A 299 10.40 17.53 22.84
N LEU A 300 9.53 16.54 22.72
CA LEU A 300 8.11 16.72 22.38
C LEU A 300 7.28 16.09 23.50
N ILE A 301 6.39 16.90 24.10
CA ILE A 301 5.45 16.43 25.11
C ILE A 301 4.04 16.47 24.52
N THR A 302 3.31 15.36 24.62
CA THR A 302 1.93 15.25 24.11
C THR A 302 0.98 14.74 25.18
N ARG A 303 -0.22 15.32 25.25
CA ARG A 303 -1.35 14.85 26.08
C ARG A 303 -2.63 14.97 25.26
N GLY A 304 -3.13 13.84 24.75
CA GLY A 304 -4.24 13.87 23.79
C GLY A 304 -3.81 14.59 22.52
N LYS A 305 -4.49 15.68 22.17
CA LYS A 305 -4.05 16.57 21.09
C LYS A 305 -2.92 17.51 21.56
N LYS A 306 -3.03 18.10 22.76
CA LYS A 306 -2.12 19.13 23.27
C LYS A 306 -0.66 18.76 23.08
N THR A 307 0.08 19.69 22.49
CA THR A 307 1.49 19.52 22.14
C THR A 307 2.36 20.64 22.72
N VAL A 308 3.50 20.25 23.30
CA VAL A 308 4.55 21.16 23.75
C VAL A 308 5.86 20.82 23.03
N CYS A 309 6.34 21.75 22.20
CA CYS A 309 7.61 21.64 21.48
C CYS A 309 8.74 22.28 22.29
N VAL A 310 9.73 21.49 22.71
CA VAL A 310 10.87 21.98 23.49
C VAL A 310 12.12 22.01 22.62
N VAL A 311 12.77 23.17 22.59
CA VAL A 311 14.02 23.41 21.87
C VAL A 311 15.08 23.93 22.83
N GLU A 312 16.26 23.33 22.79
CA GLU A 312 17.44 23.77 23.50
C GLU A 312 18.02 25.02 22.83
N ALA A 313 18.24 26.08 23.62
CA ALA A 313 18.98 27.25 23.18
C ALA A 313 20.48 26.97 23.24
N LYS A 314 21.11 26.77 22.08
CA LYS A 314 22.56 26.61 21.95
C LYS A 314 23.28 27.95 22.15
N ASP A 315 24.34 27.97 22.97
CA ASP A 315 25.23 29.13 23.19
C ASP A 315 24.53 30.47 23.41
N TRP A 316 23.45 30.48 24.22
CA TRP A 316 22.62 31.67 24.50
C TRP A 316 21.94 32.29 23.27
N GLN A 317 21.89 31.58 22.14
CA GLN A 317 21.22 32.00 20.90
C GLN A 317 19.70 31.79 20.98
N PHE A 318 19.06 32.40 21.98
CA PHE A 318 17.62 32.30 22.19
C PHE A 318 16.79 32.76 20.99
N LYS A 319 17.29 33.70 20.18
CA LYS A 319 16.64 34.08 18.92
C LYS A 319 16.56 32.88 17.98
N LYS A 320 17.67 32.19 17.75
CA LYS A 320 17.71 31.00 16.89
C LYS A 320 16.86 29.86 17.45
N GLY A 321 16.93 29.61 18.76
CA GLY A 321 16.07 28.64 19.43
C GLY A 321 14.57 28.99 19.31
N SER A 322 14.22 30.28 19.39
CA SER A 322 12.84 30.75 19.20
C SER A 322 12.37 30.57 17.77
N ALA A 323 13.22 30.82 16.77
CA ALA A 323 12.85 30.58 15.38
C ALA A 323 12.51 29.10 15.15
N GLN A 324 13.32 28.19 15.69
CA GLN A 324 13.09 26.76 15.62
C GLN A 324 11.83 26.33 16.38
N SER A 325 11.63 26.84 17.60
CA SER A 325 10.44 26.51 18.40
C SER A 325 9.15 27.01 17.74
N VAL A 326 9.16 28.21 17.16
CA VAL A 326 8.03 28.75 16.38
C VAL A 326 7.70 27.86 15.18
N LEU A 327 8.69 27.46 14.39
CA LEU A 327 8.46 26.54 13.27
C LEU A 327 7.96 25.18 13.74
N GLY A 328 8.50 24.66 14.84
CA GLY A 328 8.03 23.43 15.48
C GLY A 328 6.56 23.52 15.90
N MET A 329 6.15 24.63 16.52
CA MET A 329 4.76 24.87 16.92
C MET A 329 3.82 24.99 15.71
N GLU A 330 4.21 25.69 14.65
CA GLU A 330 3.38 25.81 13.44
C GLU A 330 3.26 24.47 12.69
N VAL A 331 4.33 23.69 12.64
CA VAL A 331 4.29 22.32 12.09
C VAL A 331 3.39 21.43 12.95
N ALA A 332 3.49 21.48 14.28
CA ALA A 332 2.61 20.71 15.16
C ALA A 332 1.13 21.13 15.03
N ALA A 333 0.85 22.43 14.90
CA ALA A 333 -0.49 22.94 14.66
C ALA A 333 -1.08 22.45 13.32
N ASP A 334 -0.24 22.35 12.29
CA ASP A 334 -0.57 21.79 10.99
C ASP A 334 -0.84 20.28 11.05
N THR A 335 0.04 19.50 11.67
CA THR A 335 -0.10 18.04 11.72
C THR A 335 -1.23 17.56 12.63
N ASN A 336 -1.48 18.27 13.73
CA ASN A 336 -2.47 17.86 14.73
C ASN A 336 -3.82 18.58 14.60
N GLU A 337 -3.93 19.52 13.66
CA GLU A 337 -5.10 20.39 13.49
C GLU A 337 -5.47 21.15 14.77
N GLU A 338 -4.45 21.65 15.48
CA GLU A 338 -4.62 22.34 16.76
C GLU A 338 -4.56 23.85 16.58
N GLU A 339 -5.43 24.56 17.31
CA GLU A 339 -5.38 26.01 17.39
C GLU A 339 -4.27 26.48 18.35
N VAL A 340 -4.10 25.77 19.46
CA VAL A 340 -3.16 26.13 20.52
C VAL A 340 -2.03 25.11 20.57
N VAL A 341 -0.81 25.59 20.44
CA VAL A 341 0.41 24.79 20.62
C VAL A 341 1.37 25.56 21.51
N TYR A 342 2.07 24.85 22.39
CA TYR A 342 3.01 25.45 23.31
C TYR A 342 4.45 25.19 22.88
N GLY A 343 5.32 26.13 23.18
CA GLY A 343 6.75 26.06 22.90
C GLY A 343 7.56 26.35 24.15
N VAL A 344 8.71 25.69 24.30
CA VAL A 344 9.70 26.01 25.33
C VAL A 344 11.04 26.17 24.64
N VAL A 345 11.69 27.31 24.87
CA VAL A 345 13.08 27.54 24.47
C VAL A 345 13.90 27.71 25.73
N THR A 346 14.91 26.87 25.95
CA THR A 346 15.66 26.92 27.20
C THR A 346 17.11 26.46 27.06
N ASN A 347 18.00 27.02 27.87
CA ASN A 347 19.35 26.51 28.10
C ASN A 347 19.51 25.99 29.55
N TYR A 348 18.40 25.55 30.16
CA TYR A 348 18.21 25.25 31.58
C TYR A 348 18.25 26.45 32.54
N ALA A 349 19.12 27.44 32.35
CA ALA A 349 19.17 28.62 33.22
C ALA A 349 18.06 29.62 32.89
N GLU A 350 17.83 29.89 31.61
CA GLU A 350 16.75 30.74 31.11
C GLU A 350 15.70 29.90 30.41
N TRP A 351 14.43 30.24 30.61
CA TRP A 351 13.28 29.54 30.07
C TRP A 351 12.35 30.54 29.41
N ARG A 352 12.00 30.25 28.16
CA ARG A 352 11.02 31.01 27.40
C ARG A 352 9.86 30.10 27.06
N PHE A 353 8.72 30.36 27.66
CA PHE A 353 7.45 29.71 27.37
C PHE A 353 6.74 30.49 26.26
N LEU A 354 6.26 29.78 25.26
CA LEU A 354 5.55 30.31 24.12
C LEU A 354 4.16 29.69 24.05
N LYS A 355 3.16 30.49 23.71
CA LYS A 355 1.81 30.02 23.36
C LYS A 355 1.46 30.53 21.97
N ARG A 356 1.31 29.60 21.04
CA ARG A 356 0.88 29.86 19.68
C ARG A 356 -0.64 29.71 19.62
N THR A 357 -1.33 30.70 19.06
CA THR A 357 -2.77 30.66 18.71
C THR A 357 -2.97 31.09 17.25
N ASP A 358 -4.20 31.21 16.76
CA ASP A 358 -4.46 31.86 15.47
C ASP A 358 -4.36 33.40 15.52
N ASP A 359 -4.13 33.99 16.70
CA ASP A 359 -4.03 35.44 16.90
C ASP A 359 -2.60 35.97 17.08
N GLY A 360 -1.72 35.17 17.66
CA GLY A 360 -0.33 35.52 17.77
C GLY A 360 0.52 34.41 18.37
N ILE A 361 1.74 34.79 18.73
CA ILE A 361 2.57 34.01 19.65
C ILE A 361 2.80 34.87 20.88
N GLU A 362 2.31 34.39 22.01
CA GLU A 362 2.56 35.01 23.31
C GLU A 362 3.83 34.42 23.91
N ARG A 363 4.57 35.23 24.68
CA ARG A 363 5.82 34.84 25.33
C ARG A 363 5.77 35.13 26.82
N PHE A 364 6.36 34.24 27.60
CA PHE A 364 6.61 34.43 29.02
C PHE A 364 7.99 33.89 29.38
N ASP A 365 8.80 34.66 30.10
CA ASP A 365 10.15 34.25 30.48
C ASP A 365 10.26 33.89 31.97
N ASP A 366 11.15 32.96 32.29
CA ASP A 366 11.55 32.58 33.63
C ASP A 366 13.04 32.23 33.67
N CYS A 367 13.57 32.07 34.88
CA CYS A 367 14.94 31.63 35.10
C CYS A 367 15.07 30.68 36.29
N ILE A 368 16.07 29.81 36.22
CA ILE A 368 16.55 28.95 37.29
C ILE A 368 17.95 29.40 37.69
N HIS A 369 18.07 29.99 38.87
CA HIS A 369 19.36 30.43 39.40
C HIS A 369 20.11 29.25 40.01
N TYR A 370 20.96 28.60 39.20
CA TYR A 370 21.71 27.42 39.62
C TYR A 370 22.81 27.70 40.66
N ASN A 371 23.25 28.96 40.77
CA ASN A 371 24.19 29.42 41.80
C ASN A 371 23.45 30.01 43.01
N GLY A 372 22.73 29.18 43.78
CA GLY A 372 21.99 29.64 44.96
C GLY A 372 20.83 28.74 45.37
N LYS A 373 19.73 29.34 45.87
CA LYS A 373 18.47 28.65 46.17
C LYS A 373 17.65 28.39 44.90
N TYR A 374 18.09 27.43 44.07
CA TYR A 374 17.41 27.04 42.83
C TYR A 374 16.10 26.25 43.06
N GLU A 375 15.84 25.81 44.29
CA GLU A 375 14.72 24.89 44.59
C GLU A 375 13.36 25.51 44.24
N ASP A 376 13.13 26.75 44.64
CA ASP A 376 11.89 27.48 44.35
C ASP A 376 11.75 27.78 42.85
N ASP A 377 12.86 28.04 42.16
CA ASP A 377 12.87 28.26 40.71
C ASP A 377 12.52 26.98 39.94
N VAL A 378 13.12 25.84 40.32
CA VAL A 378 12.80 24.53 39.71
C VAL A 378 11.34 24.19 39.94
N LYS A 379 10.83 24.39 41.17
CA LYS A 379 9.40 24.18 41.49
C LYS A 379 8.50 25.07 40.63
N ARG A 380 8.86 26.34 40.45
CA ARG A 380 8.10 27.30 39.62
C ARG A 380 8.08 26.91 38.14
N VAL A 381 9.23 26.60 37.55
CA VAL A 381 9.34 26.15 36.15
C VAL A 381 8.56 24.85 35.93
N ALA A 382 8.72 23.86 36.81
CA ALA A 382 7.97 22.61 36.74
C ALA A 382 6.46 22.83 36.87
N GLY A 383 6.04 23.73 37.76
CA GLY A 383 4.64 24.13 37.92
C GLY A 383 4.04 24.76 36.67
N ARG A 384 4.81 25.61 35.97
CA ARG A 384 4.39 26.22 34.70
C ARG A 384 4.22 25.19 33.59
N LEU A 385 5.16 24.25 33.46
CA LEU A 385 5.05 23.13 32.51
C LEU A 385 3.83 22.25 32.81
N TYR A 386 3.60 21.95 34.10
CA TYR A 386 2.43 21.20 34.52
C TYR A 386 1.13 21.96 34.19
N ALA A 387 1.09 23.27 34.41
CA ALA A 387 -0.05 24.11 34.09
C ALA A 387 -0.35 24.09 32.58
N ILE A 388 0.67 24.21 31.72
CA ILE A 388 0.54 24.09 30.26
C ILE A 388 -0.09 22.75 29.85
N LEU A 389 0.34 21.65 30.44
CA LEU A 389 -0.19 20.33 30.11
C LEU A 389 -1.62 20.11 30.66
N ARG A 390 -2.02 20.90 31.66
CA ARG A 390 -3.38 20.86 32.21
C ARG A 390 -4.37 21.74 31.46
N ASP A 391 -3.97 22.96 31.10
CA ASP A 391 -4.75 23.96 30.34
C ASP A 391 -5.33 23.36 29.08
#